data_AF-D8QF98-F1
#
_entry.id   AF-D8QF98-F1
#
_cell.length_a   1.000
_cell.length_b   1.000
_cell.length_c   1.000
_cell.angle_alpha   90.00
_cell.angle_beta   90.00
_cell.angle_gamma   90.00
#
_symmetry.space_group_name_H-M   'P 1'
#
loop_
_entity.id
_entity.type
_entity.pdbx_description
1 polymer ?
#
loop_
_entity_poly.entity_id
_entity_poly.type
_entity_poly.pdbx_seq_one_letter_code
_entity_poly.pdbx_strand_id
1 'polypeptide(L)'
;MASTQSKTDLHEETIRFVDLLAKNARLEDRLPADTDFSPEEMKTLQDQLHSLEAYPKKDQSLFFLALSARHIPALVSAIRTTSRETQNKALSSYIQLLSLLPDTHVNPYLRKYIQSPEFAAGGFPNLVASAFVDGIEWLPPSGPGHVCSIIMLMLQWCDTDLGDDKHACIDKGVRDALREKCRALIDDEHWDEWDQYNQIEVQRLQGMLGPIEHMPMGYYLQSSKDYLANKIPGLEECNVCMEDDVPLQCSRCKSVRYCGKACQKKDWKKGHKLRCYEMVF
;
A
#
# COMPACT_ATOMS: atom_id res chain seq x y z
N MET A 1 -22.29 -4.26 28.09
CA MET A 1 -21.76 -5.55 27.57
C MET A 1 -21.98 -5.75 26.06
N ALA A 2 -22.63 -4.82 25.33
CA ALA A 2 -22.90 -4.94 23.89
C ALA A 2 -21.74 -4.51 22.94
N SER A 3 -20.61 -3.96 23.42
CA SER A 3 -19.58 -3.38 22.53
C SER A 3 -18.40 -4.31 22.18
N THR A 4 -18.31 -5.49 22.79
CA THR A 4 -17.16 -6.40 22.55
C THR A 4 -17.47 -7.43 21.47
N GLN A 5 -18.72 -7.92 21.41
CA GLN A 5 -19.21 -8.88 20.40
C GLN A 5 -19.08 -8.28 18.99
N SER A 6 -19.70 -7.12 18.75
CA SER A 6 -19.66 -6.39 17.47
C SER A 6 -18.24 -6.07 16.96
N LYS A 7 -17.25 -5.92 17.84
CA LYS A 7 -15.84 -5.70 17.44
C LYS A 7 -15.12 -6.99 17.06
N THR A 8 -15.40 -8.10 17.73
CA THR A 8 -14.81 -9.40 17.37
C THR A 8 -15.38 -9.87 16.04
N ASP A 9 -16.68 -9.68 15.84
CA ASP A 9 -17.39 -10.01 14.59
C ASP A 9 -16.76 -9.28 13.38
N LEU A 10 -16.47 -7.98 13.52
CA LEU A 10 -15.83 -7.19 12.47
C LEU A 10 -14.40 -7.65 12.14
N HIS A 11 -13.59 -8.03 13.14
CA HIS A 11 -12.23 -8.51 12.88
C HIS A 11 -12.24 -9.82 12.09
N GLU A 12 -13.09 -10.77 12.47
CA GLU A 12 -13.25 -12.04 11.74
C GLU A 12 -13.82 -11.81 10.33
N GLU A 13 -14.75 -10.89 10.20
CA GLU A 13 -15.31 -10.47 8.91
C GLU A 13 -14.23 -9.88 8.00
N THR A 14 -13.33 -9.02 8.50
CA THR A 14 -12.22 -8.51 7.69
C THR A 14 -11.32 -9.63 7.18
N ILE A 15 -11.07 -10.66 8.00
CA ILE A 15 -10.25 -11.81 7.61
C ILE A 15 -10.95 -12.61 6.51
N ARG A 16 -12.23 -12.98 6.71
CA ARG A 16 -13.01 -13.73 5.70
C ARG A 16 -13.08 -12.97 4.38
N PHE A 17 -13.29 -11.67 4.44
CA PHE A 17 -13.35 -10.81 3.26
C PHE A 17 -12.03 -10.84 2.50
N VAL A 18 -10.89 -10.61 3.15
CA VAL A 18 -9.61 -10.53 2.44
C VAL A 18 -9.11 -11.88 1.94
N ASP A 19 -9.43 -12.97 2.62
CA ASP A 19 -9.12 -14.31 2.14
C ASP A 19 -9.95 -14.65 0.88
N LEU A 20 -11.22 -14.23 0.83
CA LEU A 20 -12.03 -14.33 -0.38
C LEU A 20 -11.53 -13.39 -1.49
N LEU A 21 -11.11 -12.18 -1.14
CA LEU A 21 -10.56 -11.21 -2.10
C LEU A 21 -9.27 -11.75 -2.73
N ALA A 22 -8.37 -12.31 -1.91
CA ALA A 22 -7.14 -12.94 -2.37
C ALA A 22 -7.43 -14.13 -3.31
N LYS A 23 -8.44 -14.94 -2.98
CA LYS A 23 -8.90 -16.04 -3.84
C LYS A 23 -9.44 -15.54 -5.18
N ASN A 24 -10.34 -14.56 -5.17
CA ASN A 24 -10.97 -14.02 -6.38
C ASN A 24 -9.96 -13.28 -7.26
N ALA A 25 -8.96 -12.65 -6.64
CA ALA A 25 -7.81 -12.07 -7.33
C ALA A 25 -6.76 -13.12 -7.72
N ARG A 26 -6.98 -14.44 -7.54
CA ARG A 26 -6.01 -15.47 -7.95
C ARG A 26 -4.61 -15.22 -7.33
N LEU A 27 -4.56 -14.81 -6.05
CA LEU A 27 -3.28 -14.48 -5.38
C LEU A 27 -2.41 -15.70 -5.06
N GLU A 28 -3.00 -16.88 -4.96
CA GLU A 28 -2.28 -18.13 -4.71
C GLU A 28 -2.43 -19.11 -5.89
N ASP A 29 -3.65 -19.27 -6.39
CA ASP A 29 -3.97 -20.06 -7.58
C ASP A 29 -3.85 -19.20 -8.84
N ARG A 30 -2.64 -19.11 -9.40
CA ARG A 30 -2.32 -18.21 -10.52
C ARG A 30 -3.00 -18.62 -11.83
N LEU A 31 -3.35 -17.61 -12.62
CA LEU A 31 -3.72 -17.82 -14.01
C LEU A 31 -2.58 -18.52 -14.77
N PRO A 32 -2.89 -19.43 -15.70
CA PRO A 32 -1.91 -19.95 -16.63
C PRO A 32 -1.19 -18.83 -17.38
N ALA A 33 0.02 -19.12 -17.86
CA ALA A 33 0.67 -18.24 -18.83
C ALA A 33 -0.27 -17.96 -20.00
N ASP A 34 -0.29 -16.71 -20.45
CA ASP A 34 -1.07 -16.24 -21.59
C ASP A 34 -2.60 -16.28 -21.43
N THR A 35 -3.08 -16.41 -20.18
CA THR A 35 -4.49 -16.29 -19.83
C THR A 35 -4.69 -15.09 -18.92
N ASP A 36 -5.59 -14.18 -19.32
CA ASP A 36 -6.00 -13.03 -18.51
C ASP A 36 -7.33 -13.31 -17.77
N PHE A 37 -7.75 -12.40 -16.88
CA PHE A 37 -9.04 -12.49 -16.22
C PHE A 37 -10.20 -12.52 -17.23
N SER A 38 -11.13 -13.46 -17.01
CA SER A 38 -12.41 -13.45 -17.70
C SER A 38 -13.24 -12.22 -17.28
N PRO A 39 -14.22 -11.80 -18.10
CA PRO A 39 -15.16 -10.75 -17.72
C PRO A 39 -15.89 -11.06 -16.39
N GLU A 40 -16.23 -12.32 -16.15
CA GLU A 40 -16.91 -12.79 -14.94
C GLU A 40 -16.00 -12.75 -13.72
N GLU A 41 -14.73 -13.16 -13.85
CA GLU A 41 -13.73 -13.03 -12.79
C GLU A 41 -13.51 -11.56 -12.44
N MET A 42 -13.38 -10.72 -13.46
CA MET A 42 -13.19 -9.29 -13.24
C MET A 42 -14.40 -8.66 -12.53
N LYS A 43 -15.62 -8.97 -13.00
CA LYS A 43 -16.85 -8.51 -12.35
C LYS A 43 -16.93 -8.98 -10.90
N THR A 44 -16.57 -10.23 -10.62
CA THR A 44 -16.58 -10.79 -9.26
C THR A 44 -15.62 -10.04 -8.34
N LEU A 45 -14.41 -9.75 -8.81
CA LEU A 45 -13.42 -8.99 -8.05
C LEU A 45 -13.89 -7.55 -7.79
N GLN A 46 -14.45 -6.89 -8.80
CA GLN A 46 -14.96 -5.52 -8.68
C GLN A 46 -16.19 -5.41 -7.78
N ASP A 47 -17.17 -6.31 -7.93
CA ASP A 47 -18.36 -6.37 -7.08
C ASP A 47 -17.96 -6.54 -5.60
N GLN A 48 -16.92 -7.35 -5.33
CA GLN A 48 -16.39 -7.52 -3.99
C GLN A 48 -15.74 -6.24 -3.45
N LEU A 49 -14.92 -5.54 -4.26
CA LEU A 49 -14.32 -4.27 -3.84
C LEU A 49 -15.39 -3.20 -3.57
N HIS A 50 -16.39 -3.06 -4.45
CA HIS A 50 -17.51 -2.14 -4.26
C HIS A 50 -18.35 -2.47 -3.03
N SER A 51 -18.45 -3.75 -2.62
CA SER A 51 -19.16 -4.10 -1.39
C SER A 51 -18.56 -3.45 -0.13
N LEU A 52 -17.31 -2.97 -0.17
CA LEU A 52 -16.72 -2.20 0.94
C LEU A 52 -17.43 -0.85 1.19
N GLU A 53 -18.15 -0.31 0.20
CA GLU A 53 -18.94 0.92 0.35
C GLU A 53 -20.08 0.76 1.37
N ALA A 54 -20.50 -0.48 1.66
CA ALA A 54 -21.47 -0.77 2.71
C ALA A 54 -20.93 -0.51 4.13
N TYR A 55 -19.60 -0.43 4.30
CA TYR A 55 -18.97 -0.18 5.59
C TYR A 55 -18.65 1.32 5.77
N PRO A 56 -18.69 1.84 7.01
CA PRO A 56 -18.23 3.20 7.31
C PRO A 56 -16.78 3.41 6.84
N LYS A 57 -16.47 4.58 6.25
CA LYS A 57 -15.12 4.90 5.73
C LYS A 57 -13.98 4.61 6.73
N LYS A 58 -14.20 4.89 8.03
CA LYS A 58 -13.22 4.62 9.10
C LYS A 58 -12.87 3.12 9.26
N ASP A 59 -13.82 2.24 8.93
CA ASP A 59 -13.73 0.79 9.09
C ASP A 59 -13.24 0.11 7.80
N GLN A 60 -13.45 0.71 6.62
CA GLN A 60 -12.92 0.21 5.34
C GLN A 60 -11.39 -0.01 5.39
N SER A 61 -10.65 0.87 6.07
CA SER A 61 -9.20 0.73 6.28
C SER A 61 -8.79 -0.59 6.96
N LEU A 62 -9.68 -1.20 7.76
CA LEU A 62 -9.41 -2.45 8.46
C LEU A 62 -9.25 -3.62 7.47
N PHE A 63 -10.03 -3.62 6.38
CA PHE A 63 -9.97 -4.65 5.35
C PHE A 63 -8.62 -4.60 4.62
N PHE A 64 -8.18 -3.42 4.19
CA PHE A 64 -6.88 -3.30 3.53
C PHE A 64 -5.69 -3.51 4.47
N LEU A 65 -5.83 -3.22 5.78
CA LEU A 65 -4.84 -3.62 6.79
C LEU A 65 -4.77 -5.15 6.92
N ALA A 66 -5.90 -5.84 6.93
CA ALA A 66 -5.94 -7.30 6.94
C ALA A 66 -5.30 -7.89 5.67
N LEU A 67 -5.57 -7.30 4.50
CA LEU A 67 -4.96 -7.69 3.23
C LEU A 67 -3.43 -7.52 3.30
N SER A 68 -2.97 -6.38 3.83
CA SER A 68 -1.53 -6.11 4.00
C SER A 68 -0.87 -7.12 4.94
N ALA A 69 -1.52 -7.47 6.04
CA ALA A 69 -0.96 -8.39 7.02
C ALA A 69 -0.88 -9.84 6.51
N ARG A 70 -1.84 -10.26 5.68
CA ARG A 70 -2.01 -11.67 5.29
C ARG A 70 -1.49 -12.00 3.90
N HIS A 71 -1.66 -11.07 2.96
CA HIS A 71 -1.55 -11.37 1.53
C HIS A 71 -0.59 -10.44 0.78
N ILE A 72 0.09 -9.51 1.44
CA ILE A 72 1.02 -8.62 0.74
C ILE A 72 2.15 -9.36 -0.01
N PRO A 73 2.76 -10.45 0.51
CA PRO A 73 3.79 -11.15 -0.23
C PRO A 73 3.21 -11.87 -1.45
N ALA A 74 2.01 -12.45 -1.32
CA ALA A 74 1.31 -13.07 -2.43
C ALA A 74 0.91 -12.04 -3.50
N LEU A 75 0.44 -10.86 -3.10
CA LEU A 75 0.10 -9.77 -4.04
C LEU A 75 1.34 -9.26 -4.80
N VAL A 76 2.44 -9.02 -4.10
CA VAL A 76 3.69 -8.57 -4.72
C VAL A 76 4.27 -9.66 -5.63
N SER A 77 4.22 -10.92 -5.22
CA SER A 77 4.58 -12.06 -6.09
C SER A 77 3.72 -12.09 -7.36
N ALA A 78 2.41 -11.82 -7.24
CA ALA A 78 1.47 -11.77 -8.37
C ALA A 78 1.94 -10.80 -9.43
N ILE A 79 2.20 -9.56 -9.02
CA ILE A 79 2.58 -8.47 -9.90
C ILE A 79 3.89 -8.80 -10.61
N ARG A 80 4.86 -9.43 -9.93
CA ARG A 80 6.15 -9.80 -10.54
C ARG A 80 6.04 -10.87 -11.61
N THR A 81 5.18 -11.85 -11.40
CA THR A 81 5.10 -13.03 -12.28
C THR A 81 4.06 -12.88 -13.39
N THR A 82 3.24 -11.82 -13.34
CA THR A 82 2.15 -11.60 -14.31
C THR A 82 2.69 -10.88 -15.54
N SER A 83 2.44 -11.45 -16.72
CA SER A 83 2.85 -10.83 -17.98
C SER A 83 1.95 -9.64 -18.30
N ARG A 84 2.54 -8.48 -18.55
CA ARG A 84 1.78 -7.32 -19.05
C ARG A 84 1.19 -7.56 -20.43
N GLU A 85 1.91 -8.26 -21.31
CA GLU A 85 1.50 -8.46 -22.69
C GLU A 85 0.26 -9.36 -22.80
N THR A 86 0.19 -10.38 -21.95
CA THR A 86 -0.84 -11.43 -22.07
C THR A 86 -1.82 -11.49 -20.91
N GLN A 87 -1.57 -10.74 -19.83
CA GLN A 87 -2.39 -10.73 -18.61
C GLN A 87 -2.59 -9.30 -18.06
N ASN A 88 -2.86 -8.34 -18.95
CA ASN A 88 -2.93 -6.92 -18.60
C ASN A 88 -4.03 -6.60 -17.56
N LYS A 89 -5.19 -7.26 -17.61
CA LYS A 89 -6.27 -7.02 -16.64
C LYS A 89 -5.88 -7.54 -15.25
N ALA A 90 -5.27 -8.73 -15.20
CA ALA A 90 -4.75 -9.28 -13.95
C ALA A 90 -3.68 -8.36 -13.35
N LEU A 91 -2.68 -7.96 -14.13
CA LEU A 91 -1.63 -7.04 -13.69
C LEU A 91 -2.21 -5.71 -13.17
N SER A 92 -3.12 -5.11 -13.95
CA SER A 92 -3.81 -3.88 -13.59
C SER A 92 -4.56 -4.03 -12.27
N SER A 93 -5.31 -5.13 -12.10
CA SER A 93 -6.05 -5.43 -10.88
C SER A 93 -5.13 -5.58 -9.66
N TYR A 94 -3.96 -6.20 -9.82
CA TYR A 94 -3.01 -6.37 -8.72
C TYR A 94 -2.36 -5.06 -8.30
N ILE A 95 -1.97 -4.23 -9.26
CA ILE A 95 -1.44 -2.89 -8.95
C ILE A 95 -2.52 -2.04 -8.29
N GLN A 96 -3.77 -2.12 -8.75
CA GLN A 96 -4.90 -1.44 -8.12
C GLN A 96 -5.12 -1.91 -6.67
N LEU A 97 -5.11 -3.22 -6.40
CA LEU A 97 -5.20 -3.75 -5.04
C LEU A 97 -4.06 -3.25 -4.14
N LEU A 98 -2.83 -3.19 -4.67
CA LEU A 98 -1.67 -2.67 -3.95
C LEU A 98 -1.83 -1.17 -3.67
N SER A 99 -2.38 -0.41 -4.62
CA SER A 99 -2.59 1.04 -4.52
C SER A 99 -3.67 1.44 -3.51
N LEU A 100 -4.58 0.52 -3.18
CA LEU A 100 -5.63 0.73 -2.18
C LEU A 100 -5.14 0.50 -0.74
N LEU A 101 -3.91 0.01 -0.56
CA LEU A 101 -3.36 -0.21 0.78
C LEU A 101 -3.16 1.13 1.49
N PRO A 102 -3.54 1.24 2.78
CA PRO A 102 -3.37 2.47 3.53
C PRO A 102 -1.90 2.85 3.66
N ASP A 103 -1.67 4.16 3.79
CA ASP A 103 -0.34 4.74 3.99
C ASP A 103 0.45 4.04 5.10
N THR A 104 1.76 3.93 4.90
CA THR A 104 2.73 3.34 5.83
C THR A 104 2.66 3.88 7.26
N HIS A 105 2.20 5.12 7.48
CA HIS A 105 1.98 5.70 8.80
C HIS A 105 0.94 4.92 9.61
N VAL A 106 -0.16 4.50 8.98
CA VAL A 106 -1.24 3.74 9.62
C VAL A 106 -1.21 2.23 9.31
N ASN A 107 -0.37 1.82 8.36
CA ASN A 107 -0.21 0.44 7.91
C ASN A 107 1.18 -0.12 8.24
N PRO A 108 1.36 -0.69 9.44
CA PRO A 108 2.66 -1.21 9.84
C PRO A 108 3.10 -2.45 9.03
N TYR A 109 2.16 -3.17 8.43
CA TYR A 109 2.43 -4.37 7.64
C TYR A 109 3.07 -3.99 6.31
N LEU A 110 2.44 -3.07 5.57
CA LEU A 110 3.03 -2.49 4.37
C LEU A 110 4.36 -1.80 4.70
N ARG A 111 4.41 -0.98 5.75
CA ARG A 111 5.63 -0.26 6.15
C ARG A 111 6.80 -1.19 6.41
N LYS A 112 6.59 -2.32 7.06
CA LYS A 112 7.68 -3.28 7.29
C LYS A 112 8.05 -4.01 6.00
N TYR A 113 7.05 -4.44 5.22
CA TYR A 113 7.31 -5.20 4.00
C TYR A 113 8.01 -4.37 2.92
N ILE A 114 7.60 -3.12 2.70
CA ILE A 114 8.18 -2.22 1.68
C ILE A 114 9.68 -1.92 1.90
N GLN A 115 10.14 -2.06 3.15
CA GLN A 115 11.55 -1.90 3.54
C GLN A 115 12.33 -3.23 3.49
N SER A 116 11.67 -4.34 3.16
CA SER A 116 12.29 -5.66 3.15
C SER A 116 12.94 -5.94 1.79
N PRO A 117 14.06 -6.70 1.74
CA PRO A 117 14.67 -7.11 0.48
C PRO A 117 13.70 -7.87 -0.44
N GLU A 118 12.79 -8.64 0.16
CA GLU A 118 11.78 -9.42 -0.55
C GLU A 118 10.79 -8.55 -1.32
N PHE A 119 10.54 -7.30 -0.90
CA PHE A 119 9.70 -6.36 -1.62
C PHE A 119 10.44 -5.71 -2.80
N ALA A 120 11.72 -5.40 -2.64
CA ALA A 120 12.54 -4.80 -3.69
C ALA A 120 12.96 -5.81 -4.78
N ALA A 121 12.96 -7.10 -4.46
CA ALA A 121 13.43 -8.17 -5.34
C ALA A 121 12.84 -8.08 -6.77
N GLY A 122 13.70 -8.32 -7.77
CA GLY A 122 13.32 -8.32 -9.18
C GLY A 122 12.98 -6.94 -9.75
N GLY A 123 13.44 -5.85 -9.12
CA GLY A 123 13.17 -4.49 -9.62
C GLY A 123 11.70 -4.09 -9.46
N PHE A 124 11.05 -4.54 -8.39
CA PHE A 124 9.61 -4.35 -8.19
C PHE A 124 9.14 -2.88 -8.28
N PRO A 125 9.85 -1.87 -7.71
CA PRO A 125 9.45 -0.47 -7.88
C PRO A 125 9.42 -0.04 -9.35
N ASN A 126 10.42 -0.43 -10.14
CA ASN A 126 10.48 -0.17 -11.58
C ASN A 126 9.33 -0.83 -12.35
N LEU A 127 8.93 -2.05 -11.96
CA LEU A 127 7.81 -2.76 -12.59
C LEU A 127 6.49 -2.00 -12.40
N VAL A 128 6.16 -1.60 -11.17
CA VAL A 128 4.92 -0.87 -10.87
C VAL A 128 4.92 0.51 -11.52
N ALA A 129 6.04 1.23 -11.45
CA ALA A 129 6.19 2.54 -12.07
C ALA A 129 6.08 2.48 -13.60
N SER A 130 6.77 1.54 -14.24
CA SER A 130 6.69 1.35 -15.69
C SER A 130 5.26 1.04 -16.10
N ALA A 131 4.59 0.09 -15.43
CA ALA A 131 3.20 -0.26 -15.73
C ALA A 131 2.24 0.95 -15.67
N PHE A 132 2.46 1.88 -14.73
CA PHE A 132 1.68 3.12 -14.67
C PHE A 132 1.95 4.07 -15.85
N VAL A 133 3.21 4.30 -16.20
CA VAL A 133 3.62 5.09 -17.38
C VAL A 133 2.94 4.56 -18.63
N ASP A 134 2.99 3.25 -18.75
CA ASP A 134 2.53 2.41 -19.82
C ASP A 134 1.00 2.31 -19.99
N GLY A 135 0.23 2.81 -19.02
CA GLY A 135 -1.23 2.87 -19.09
C GLY A 135 -1.93 1.58 -18.69
N ILE A 136 -1.71 1.10 -17.46
CA ILE A 136 -2.63 0.13 -16.85
C ILE A 136 -4.08 0.63 -16.82
N GLU A 137 -5.02 -0.30 -16.84
CA GLU A 137 -6.43 0.01 -16.61
C GLU A 137 -6.64 0.34 -15.12
N TRP A 138 -7.45 1.36 -14.83
CA TRP A 138 -7.88 1.70 -13.48
C TRP A 138 -9.40 1.66 -13.38
N LEU A 139 -9.89 0.96 -12.36
CA LEU A 139 -11.30 0.81 -12.05
C LEU A 139 -11.54 1.31 -10.61
N PRO A 140 -12.66 1.99 -10.34
CA PRO A 140 -13.05 2.35 -8.99
C PRO A 140 -13.08 1.11 -8.07
N PRO A 141 -12.69 1.22 -6.80
CA PRO A 141 -12.38 2.46 -6.07
C PRO A 141 -10.94 2.98 -6.27
N SER A 142 -10.10 2.29 -7.05
CA SER A 142 -8.74 2.78 -7.36
C SER A 142 -8.78 3.87 -8.44
N GLY A 143 -7.63 4.46 -8.71
CA GLY A 143 -7.44 5.51 -9.70
C GLY A 143 -5.98 5.91 -9.84
N PRO A 144 -5.64 6.80 -10.78
CA PRO A 144 -4.27 7.23 -11.01
C PRO A 144 -3.61 7.84 -9.76
N GLY A 145 -4.37 8.53 -8.90
CA GLY A 145 -3.83 9.06 -7.65
C GLY A 145 -3.46 7.97 -6.64
N HIS A 146 -4.23 6.89 -6.55
CA HIS A 146 -3.90 5.75 -5.70
C HIS A 146 -2.59 5.10 -6.16
N VAL A 147 -2.42 4.93 -7.48
CA VAL A 147 -1.19 4.36 -8.05
C VAL A 147 0.00 5.31 -7.82
N CYS A 148 -0.20 6.62 -7.98
CA CYS A 148 0.82 7.61 -7.66
C CYS A 148 1.22 7.57 -6.18
N SER A 149 0.24 7.40 -5.28
CA SER A 149 0.46 7.28 -3.83
C SER A 149 1.35 6.08 -3.50
N ILE A 150 1.07 4.89 -4.04
CA ILE A 150 1.92 3.72 -3.77
C ILE A 150 3.33 3.86 -4.39
N ILE A 151 3.46 4.51 -5.56
CA ILE A 151 4.77 4.83 -6.14
C ILE A 151 5.56 5.79 -5.22
N MET A 152 4.91 6.83 -4.68
CA MET A 152 5.52 7.73 -3.70
C MET A 152 5.97 6.98 -2.44
N LEU A 153 5.17 6.03 -1.95
CA LEU A 153 5.57 5.19 -0.82
C LEU A 153 6.81 4.35 -1.14
N MET A 154 6.93 3.78 -2.34
CA MET A 154 8.14 3.05 -2.74
C MET A 154 9.35 3.98 -2.79
N LEU A 155 9.21 5.18 -3.38
CA LEU A 155 10.27 6.18 -3.41
C LEU A 155 10.73 6.58 -2.00
N GLN A 156 9.80 6.73 -1.06
CA GLN A 156 10.11 7.17 0.30
C GLN A 156 10.74 6.08 1.17
N TRP A 157 10.35 4.81 0.98
CA TRP A 157 10.67 3.76 1.94
C TRP A 157 11.66 2.70 1.44
N CYS A 158 11.72 2.44 0.14
CA CYS A 158 12.69 1.50 -0.43
C CYS A 158 14.10 2.10 -0.46
N ASP A 159 15.10 1.23 -0.53
CA ASP A 159 16.50 1.62 -0.61
C ASP A 159 16.80 2.32 -1.95
N THR A 160 17.45 3.48 -1.89
CA THR A 160 17.83 4.24 -3.08
C THR A 160 18.92 3.54 -3.90
N ASP A 161 19.72 2.65 -3.29
CA ASP A 161 20.73 1.86 -3.99
C ASP A 161 20.16 0.88 -5.02
N LEU A 162 18.83 0.70 -5.05
CA LEU A 162 18.13 -0.15 -6.03
C LEU A 162 18.05 0.47 -7.43
N GLY A 163 18.02 1.80 -7.52
CA GLY A 163 17.98 2.49 -8.81
C GLY A 163 19.36 2.62 -9.45
N ASP A 164 19.37 2.67 -10.79
CA ASP A 164 20.58 2.79 -11.61
C ASP A 164 21.51 3.96 -11.25
N ASP A 165 20.96 5.09 -10.83
CA ASP A 165 21.70 6.30 -10.47
C ASP A 165 21.77 6.58 -8.96
N LYS A 166 21.20 5.69 -8.14
CA LYS A 166 21.16 5.76 -6.67
C LYS A 166 20.43 6.99 -6.09
N HIS A 167 19.70 7.76 -6.90
CA HIS A 167 18.89 8.87 -6.40
C HIS A 167 17.58 8.40 -5.79
N ALA A 168 17.08 7.24 -6.22
CA ALA A 168 15.83 6.64 -5.79
C ALA A 168 15.81 5.14 -6.09
N CYS A 169 14.82 4.41 -5.56
CA CYS A 169 14.63 2.98 -5.80
C CYS A 169 14.08 2.60 -7.19
N ILE A 170 13.74 3.61 -8.00
CA ILE A 170 13.20 3.50 -9.37
C ILE A 170 14.24 4.12 -10.29
N ASP A 171 14.54 3.49 -11.42
CA ASP A 171 15.57 3.91 -12.37
C ASP A 171 15.26 5.28 -12.97
N LYS A 172 16.30 6.05 -13.27
CA LYS A 172 16.17 7.42 -13.76
C LYS A 172 15.26 7.52 -14.99
N GLY A 173 15.44 6.63 -15.96
CA GLY A 173 14.63 6.63 -17.18
C GLY A 173 13.14 6.42 -16.90
N VAL A 174 12.81 5.58 -15.92
CA VAL A 174 11.42 5.34 -15.50
C VAL A 174 10.88 6.55 -14.73
N ARG A 175 11.69 7.20 -13.89
CA ARG A 175 11.29 8.43 -13.18
C ARG A 175 11.03 9.60 -14.13
N ASP A 176 11.85 9.75 -15.17
CA ASP A 176 11.63 10.76 -16.22
C ASP A 176 10.30 10.49 -16.94
N ALA A 177 10.04 9.24 -17.33
CA ALA A 177 8.79 8.84 -17.96
C ALA A 177 7.57 9.02 -17.05
N LEU A 178 7.70 8.75 -15.74
CA LEU A 178 6.67 9.05 -14.73
C LEU A 178 6.35 10.54 -14.67
N ARG A 179 7.37 11.41 -14.74
CA ARG A 179 7.17 12.87 -14.71
C ARG A 179 6.40 13.34 -15.95
N GLU A 180 6.74 12.83 -17.13
CA GLU A 180 6.00 13.12 -18.36
C GLU A 180 4.56 12.59 -18.27
N LYS A 181 4.36 11.36 -17.78
CA LYS A 181 3.03 10.77 -17.58
C LYS A 181 2.17 11.63 -16.66
N CYS A 182 2.69 12.05 -15.50
CA CYS A 182 1.93 12.90 -14.57
C CYS A 182 1.59 14.24 -15.20
N ARG A 183 2.50 14.85 -15.97
CA ARG A 183 2.23 16.10 -16.69
C ARG A 183 1.11 15.92 -17.71
N ALA A 184 1.16 14.86 -18.50
CA ALA A 184 0.12 14.56 -19.47
C ALA A 184 -1.26 14.36 -18.82
N LEU A 185 -1.32 13.77 -17.62
CA LEU A 185 -2.58 13.67 -16.87
C LEU A 185 -3.05 15.02 -16.34
N ILE A 186 -2.13 15.86 -15.85
CA ILE A 186 -2.46 17.22 -15.35
C ILE A 186 -2.95 18.14 -16.48
N ASP A 187 -2.40 17.97 -17.69
CA ASP A 187 -2.77 18.75 -18.87
C ASP A 187 -4.01 18.19 -19.59
N ASP A 188 -4.64 17.14 -19.06
CA ASP A 188 -5.88 16.56 -19.62
C ASP A 188 -7.03 17.58 -19.55
N GLU A 189 -7.82 17.68 -20.63
CA GLU A 189 -8.90 18.67 -20.73
C GLU A 189 -10.01 18.45 -19.69
N HIS A 190 -10.16 17.22 -19.18
CA HIS A 190 -11.11 16.86 -18.13
C HIS A 190 -10.47 16.80 -16.74
N TRP A 191 -9.24 17.28 -16.57
CA TRP A 191 -8.53 17.23 -15.29
C TRP A 191 -9.36 17.77 -14.12
N ASP A 192 -10.06 18.89 -14.32
CA ASP A 192 -10.89 19.53 -13.29
C ASP A 192 -12.12 18.71 -12.89
N GLU A 193 -12.52 17.71 -13.70
CA GLU A 193 -13.64 16.80 -13.41
C GLU A 193 -13.21 15.59 -12.57
N TRP A 194 -11.91 15.36 -12.42
CA TRP A 194 -11.40 14.23 -11.68
C TRP A 194 -11.67 14.36 -10.18
N ASP A 195 -11.79 13.23 -9.49
CA ASP A 195 -11.85 13.23 -8.03
C ASP A 195 -10.62 13.93 -7.43
N GLN A 196 -10.86 14.74 -6.41
CA GLN A 196 -9.84 15.58 -5.78
C GLN A 196 -8.63 14.79 -5.28
N TYR A 197 -8.84 13.55 -4.79
CA TYR A 197 -7.73 12.71 -4.34
C TYR A 197 -6.81 12.34 -5.52
N ASN A 198 -7.40 12.01 -6.68
CA ASN A 198 -6.63 11.70 -7.87
C ASN A 198 -5.81 12.90 -8.35
N GLN A 199 -6.41 14.09 -8.34
CA GLN A 199 -5.72 15.32 -8.71
C GLN A 199 -4.51 15.59 -7.79
N ILE A 200 -4.74 15.54 -6.47
CA ILE A 200 -3.72 15.84 -5.46
C ILE A 200 -2.54 14.87 -5.56
N GLU A 201 -2.80 13.55 -5.59
CA GLU A 201 -1.71 12.57 -5.52
C GLU A 201 -0.88 12.53 -6.81
N VAL A 202 -1.48 12.76 -7.97
CA VAL A 202 -0.73 12.92 -9.24
C VAL A 202 0.16 14.16 -9.20
N GLN A 203 -0.36 15.30 -8.73
CA GLN A 203 0.43 16.52 -8.55
C GLN A 203 1.55 16.33 -7.52
N ARG A 204 1.29 15.62 -6.42
CA ARG A 204 2.29 15.31 -5.39
C ARG A 204 3.42 14.45 -5.94
N LEU A 205 3.12 13.40 -6.73
CA LEU A 205 4.15 12.59 -7.37
C LEU A 205 4.97 13.44 -8.37
N GLN A 206 4.31 14.22 -9.22
CA GLN A 206 4.98 15.12 -10.16
C GLN A 206 5.95 16.08 -9.44
N GLY A 207 5.47 16.70 -8.35
CA GLY A 207 6.26 17.62 -7.53
C GLY A 207 7.39 16.93 -6.78
N MET A 208 7.20 15.67 -6.35
CA MET A 208 8.22 14.86 -5.67
C MET A 208 9.37 14.47 -6.60
N LEU A 209 9.07 14.16 -7.86
CA LEU A 209 10.08 13.74 -8.83
C LEU A 209 11.11 14.85 -9.09
N GLY A 210 10.73 16.13 -9.01
CA GLY A 210 11.64 17.28 -9.21
C GLY A 210 12.86 17.27 -8.28
N PRO A 211 12.66 17.39 -6.96
CA PRO A 211 13.73 17.37 -5.96
C PRO A 211 14.62 16.13 -5.98
N ILE A 212 14.08 14.95 -6.33
CA ILE A 212 14.86 13.70 -6.44
C ILE A 212 16.02 13.86 -7.44
N GLU A 213 15.79 14.54 -8.57
CA GLU A 213 16.82 14.70 -9.60
C GLU A 213 17.87 15.76 -9.26
N HIS A 214 17.50 16.75 -8.43
CA HIS A 214 18.36 17.92 -8.16
C HIS A 214 19.11 17.82 -6.83
N MET A 215 18.72 16.90 -5.95
CA MET A 215 19.38 16.67 -4.67
C MET A 215 20.35 15.48 -4.78
N PRO A 216 21.57 15.59 -4.22
CA PRO A 216 22.55 14.52 -4.33
C PRO A 216 22.15 13.28 -3.53
N MET A 217 22.49 12.10 -4.07
CA MET A 217 22.62 10.83 -3.33
C MET A 217 21.41 10.48 -2.44
N GLY A 218 20.18 10.65 -2.97
CA GLY A 218 18.95 10.28 -2.26
C GLY A 218 18.61 11.14 -1.04
N TYR A 219 19.32 12.26 -0.79
CA TYR A 219 19.16 13.10 0.41
C TYR A 219 17.70 13.52 0.65
N TYR A 220 17.00 13.91 -0.41
CA TYR A 220 15.59 14.30 -0.33
C TYR A 220 14.69 13.17 0.18
N LEU A 221 14.90 11.95 -0.32
CA LEU A 221 14.12 10.77 0.08
C LEU A 221 14.48 10.33 1.48
N GLN A 222 15.77 10.34 1.85
CA GLN A 222 16.20 10.03 3.21
C GLN A 222 15.61 11.01 4.22
N SER A 223 15.68 12.32 3.96
CA SER A 223 15.06 13.34 4.82
C SER A 223 13.54 13.16 4.92
N SER A 224 12.89 12.78 3.83
CA SER A 224 11.44 12.50 3.82
C SER A 224 11.11 11.27 4.67
N LYS A 225 11.89 10.18 4.52
CA LYS A 225 11.78 8.95 5.29
C LYS A 225 11.93 9.22 6.78
N ASP A 226 12.96 9.95 7.18
CA ASP A 226 13.22 10.29 8.57
C ASP A 226 12.10 11.14 9.17
N TYR A 227 11.61 12.12 8.42
CA TYR A 227 10.45 12.92 8.84
C TYR A 227 9.21 12.05 9.04
N LEU A 228 8.90 11.16 8.09
CA LEU A 228 7.73 10.29 8.17
C LEU A 228 7.84 9.27 9.30
N ALA A 229 9.02 8.66 9.50
CA ALA A 229 9.28 7.71 10.57
C ALA A 229 9.01 8.33 11.95
N ASN A 230 9.47 9.57 12.16
CA ASN A 230 9.25 10.33 13.39
C ASN A 230 7.78 10.72 13.63
N LYS A 231 6.89 10.59 12.63
CA LYS A 231 5.46 10.84 12.80
C LYS A 231 4.66 9.61 13.20
N ILE A 232 5.26 8.42 13.22
CA ILE A 232 4.54 7.17 13.43
C ILE A 232 4.29 6.94 14.93
N PRO A 233 3.03 6.96 15.39
CA PRO A 233 2.72 6.77 16.80
C PRO A 233 3.03 5.35 17.25
N GLY A 234 3.64 5.23 18.43
CA GLY A 234 3.92 3.96 19.06
C GLY A 234 5.11 3.21 18.47
N LEU A 235 5.91 3.86 17.62
CA LEU A 235 7.09 3.24 16.98
C LEU A 235 8.27 3.20 17.95
N GLU A 236 8.63 4.36 18.50
CA GLU A 236 9.74 4.50 19.46
C GLU A 236 9.26 4.90 20.87
N GLU A 237 8.03 5.39 20.97
CA GLU A 237 7.39 5.85 22.20
C GLU A 237 6.13 5.02 22.55
N CYS A 238 5.56 5.27 23.72
CA CYS A 238 4.37 4.53 24.16
C CYS A 238 3.16 5.00 23.36
N ASN A 239 2.49 4.07 22.64
CA ASN A 239 1.30 4.38 21.82
C ASN A 239 0.10 4.99 22.59
N VAL A 240 0.17 5.04 23.93
CA VAL A 240 -0.91 5.49 24.81
C VAL A 240 -0.58 6.77 25.57
N CYS A 241 0.62 6.87 26.14
CA CYS A 241 1.01 8.01 26.99
C CYS A 241 2.20 8.80 26.45
N MET A 242 2.78 8.38 25.31
CA MET A 242 3.89 9.07 24.63
C MET A 242 5.20 9.15 25.44
N GLU A 243 5.33 8.35 26.49
CA GLU A 243 6.59 8.21 27.23
C GLU A 243 7.58 7.34 26.42
N ASP A 244 8.86 7.70 26.48
CA ASP A 244 9.92 7.07 25.68
C ASP A 244 10.42 5.73 26.27
N ASP A 245 10.23 5.50 27.58
CA ASP A 245 10.57 4.21 28.20
C ASP A 245 9.53 3.15 27.82
N VAL A 246 9.79 2.40 26.75
CA VAL A 246 8.87 1.41 26.17
C VAL A 246 9.44 -0.01 26.12
N PRO A 247 9.60 -0.70 27.27
CA PRO A 247 10.18 -2.04 27.31
C PRO A 247 9.25 -3.12 26.71
N LEU A 248 7.98 -2.80 26.44
CA LEU A 248 6.99 -3.76 25.97
C LEU A 248 6.58 -3.47 24.52
N GLN A 249 6.71 -4.46 23.66
CA GLN A 249 6.17 -4.45 22.30
C GLN A 249 4.94 -5.37 22.21
N CYS A 250 3.98 -5.06 21.34
CA CYS A 250 2.89 -6.00 21.06
C CYS A 250 3.47 -7.31 20.49
N SER A 251 3.26 -8.43 21.18
CA SER A 251 3.84 -9.72 20.79
C SER A 251 3.28 -10.29 19.49
N ARG A 252 2.06 -9.91 19.09
CA ARG A 252 1.38 -10.40 17.89
C ARG A 252 1.83 -9.66 16.63
N CYS A 253 1.60 -8.36 16.57
CA CYS A 253 1.90 -7.56 15.37
C CYS A 253 3.30 -6.95 15.37
N LYS A 254 3.98 -6.90 16.53
CA LYS A 254 5.31 -6.30 16.70
C LYS A 254 5.43 -4.86 16.17
N SER A 255 4.31 -4.14 16.01
CA SER A 255 4.30 -2.83 15.35
C SER A 255 4.13 -1.64 16.27
N VAL A 256 3.71 -1.87 17.52
CA VAL A 256 3.45 -0.82 18.51
C VAL A 256 4.12 -1.17 19.84
N ARG A 257 4.64 -0.15 20.51
CA ARG A 257 5.32 -0.23 21.81
C ARG A 257 4.54 0.44 22.93
N TYR A 258 4.84 0.04 24.16
CA TYR A 258 4.17 0.47 25.38
C TYR A 258 5.15 0.55 26.54
N CYS A 259 4.93 1.51 27.44
CA CYS A 259 5.68 1.59 28.71
C CYS A 259 5.32 0.47 29.69
N GLY A 260 4.21 -0.25 29.47
CA GLY A 260 3.84 -1.40 30.29
C GLY A 260 2.48 -1.99 29.98
N LYS A 261 2.12 -3.05 30.72
CA LYS A 261 0.88 -3.84 30.51
C LYS A 261 -0.40 -3.00 30.68
N ALA A 262 -0.36 -1.94 31.49
CA ALA A 262 -1.52 -1.06 31.68
C ALA A 262 -1.88 -0.32 30.38
N CYS A 263 -0.89 0.30 29.73
CA CYS A 263 -1.04 0.97 28.45
C CYS A 263 -1.44 -0.02 27.35
N GLN A 264 -0.77 -1.18 27.27
CA GLN A 264 -1.14 -2.22 26.32
C GLN A 264 -2.63 -2.64 26.44
N LYS A 265 -3.12 -2.90 27.66
CA LYS A 265 -4.52 -3.26 27.91
C LYS A 265 -5.49 -2.13 27.55
N LYS A 266 -5.10 -0.87 27.79
CA LYS A 266 -5.90 0.31 27.44
C LYS A 266 -6.04 0.43 25.93
N ASP A 267 -4.94 0.32 25.19
CA ASP A 267 -4.96 0.39 23.73
C ASP A 267 -5.71 -0.78 23.08
N TRP A 268 -5.53 -1.99 23.64
CA TRP A 268 -6.28 -3.18 23.25
C TRP A 268 -7.79 -2.96 23.28
N LYS A 269 -8.30 -2.35 24.35
CA LYS A 269 -9.72 -2.01 24.51
C LYS A 269 -10.16 -0.86 23.58
N LYS A 270 -9.27 0.12 23.36
CA LYS A 270 -9.53 1.30 22.51
C LYS A 270 -9.77 0.88 21.06
N GLY A 271 -8.97 -0.06 20.54
CA GLY A 271 -9.20 -0.57 19.20
C GLY A 271 -8.05 -1.35 18.58
N HIS A 272 -6.87 -1.43 19.22
CA HIS A 272 -5.72 -2.14 18.65
C HIS A 272 -6.07 -3.56 18.22
N LYS A 273 -6.93 -4.26 18.98
CA LYS A 273 -7.38 -5.62 18.67
C LYS A 273 -8.01 -5.79 17.28
N LEU A 274 -8.60 -4.74 16.72
CA LEU A 274 -9.23 -4.77 15.38
C LEU A 274 -8.20 -4.73 14.25
N ARG A 275 -7.04 -4.13 14.52
CA ARG A 275 -5.96 -3.88 13.54
C ARG A 275 -4.71 -4.73 13.81
N CYS A 276 -4.77 -5.58 14.83
CA CYS A 276 -3.64 -6.37 15.29
C CYS A 276 -3.71 -7.77 14.69
N TYR A 277 -3.01 -7.95 13.58
CA TYR A 277 -2.75 -9.22 12.90
C TYR A 277 -1.33 -9.70 13.20
N GLU A 278 -1.11 -11.01 13.03
CA GLU A 278 0.21 -11.60 13.12
C GLU A 278 1.11 -11.13 11.97
N MET A 279 2.37 -10.87 12.28
CA MET A 279 3.37 -10.45 11.30
C MET A 279 4.08 -11.68 10.73
N VAL A 280 3.73 -12.06 9.51
CA VAL A 280 4.11 -13.34 8.88
C VAL A 280 5.31 -13.27 7.94
N PHE A 281 5.98 -12.11 7.89
CA PHE A 281 7.19 -11.84 7.08
C PHE A 281 8.15 -10.92 7.86
#